data_AF-A0A4Y1ZGE3-F1
#
_entry.id   AF-A0A4Y1ZGE3-F1
#
_cell.length_a   1.000
_cell.length_b   1.000
_cell.length_c   1.000
_cell.angle_alpha   90.00
_cell.angle_beta   90.00
_cell.angle_gamma   90.00
#
_symmetry.space_group_name_H-M   'P 1'
#
loop_
_entity.id
_entity.type
_entity.pdbx_description
1 polymer ?
#
loop_
_entity_poly.entity_id
_entity_poly.type
_entity_poly.pdbx_seq_one_letter_code
_entity_poly.pdbx_strand_id
1 'polypeptide(L)'
;MVFNNQPIGFLLSKINQNSELDSIVGPVFFFMEVEQMPSIRDDSNSISKSDKEIQKATVGESKPHNALIILHEYNPHWPTLFNQEANRIRYILGSKVLQLEHVGSTSVPGLCAKPIIDILMVVKNSADESTYVSDLEEADYTLRIREPEWFEHRLFKGPDTDINLHVFSEGASEVDRMLRFRNWLRTSSSDRDKYATVKRNLAGREWRHVQHYADAKNSIVQEIMERAKAIE
;
A
#
# COMPACT_ATOMS: atom_id res chain seq x y z
N MET A 1 33.33 63.19 10.97
CA MET A 1 32.83 61.79 11.00
C MET A 1 33.84 60.99 11.78
N VAL A 2 33.49 60.61 13.01
CA VAL A 2 34.41 60.07 14.02
C VAL A 2 34.44 58.54 13.89
N PHE A 3 35.65 57.99 13.76
CA PHE A 3 35.98 56.59 14.00
C PHE A 3 35.95 56.30 15.50
N ASN A 4 35.42 55.15 15.92
CA ASN A 4 35.77 54.59 17.24
C ASN A 4 35.75 53.05 17.28
N ASN A 5 36.93 52.55 17.68
CA ASN A 5 37.42 51.30 18.27
C ASN A 5 36.48 50.12 18.69
N GLN A 6 37.06 48.94 18.43
CA GLN A 6 36.83 47.51 18.81
C GLN A 6 36.97 47.20 20.34
N PRO A 7 36.86 45.94 20.91
CA PRO A 7 36.25 44.62 20.50
C PRO A 7 35.65 43.71 21.67
N ILE A 8 35.30 42.45 21.31
CA ILE A 8 35.25 41.14 22.06
C ILE A 8 34.06 40.78 22.98
N GLY A 9 33.41 39.64 22.69
CA GLY A 9 33.04 38.65 23.72
C GLY A 9 31.67 37.96 23.62
N PHE A 10 31.66 36.70 23.15
CA PHE A 10 30.77 35.59 23.56
C PHE A 10 29.23 35.77 23.46
N LEU A 11 28.58 35.04 22.56
CA LEU A 11 27.58 34.04 22.98
C LEU A 11 27.25 33.02 21.89
N LEU A 12 27.26 31.78 22.34
CA LEU A 12 26.84 30.55 21.70
C LEU A 12 25.40 30.59 21.16
N SER A 13 25.17 29.76 20.13
CA SER A 13 23.91 29.10 19.81
C SER A 13 22.64 29.96 19.71
N LYS A 14 22.40 30.49 18.51
CA LYS A 14 21.07 30.48 17.89
C LYS A 14 21.16 29.39 16.81
N ILE A 15 20.35 28.34 16.77
CA ILE A 15 18.89 28.33 16.72
C ILE A 15 18.40 27.05 17.42
N ASN A 16 17.53 27.23 18.41
CA ASN A 16 16.81 26.16 19.09
C ASN A 16 15.33 26.24 18.67
N GLN A 17 14.72 25.05 18.58
CA GLN A 17 13.30 24.73 18.74
C GLN A 17 12.34 24.75 17.54
N ASN A 18 12.08 23.52 17.09
CA ASN A 18 10.80 22.82 16.89
C ASN A 18 10.58 22.33 15.46
N SER A 19 10.84 21.05 15.12
CA SER A 19 10.17 19.80 15.54
C SER A 19 8.83 19.59 14.86
N GLU A 20 8.84 18.78 13.80
CA GLU A 20 7.76 17.87 13.38
C GLU A 20 8.36 16.90 12.34
N LEU A 21 9.21 15.99 12.82
CA LEU A 21 9.47 14.71 12.16
C LEU A 21 8.58 13.69 12.87
N ASP A 22 7.26 13.86 12.70
CA ASP A 22 6.28 12.92 13.22
C ASP A 22 6.10 11.78 12.22
N SER A 23 6.62 10.62 12.62
CA SER A 23 6.19 9.28 12.25
C SER A 23 5.59 9.08 10.86
N ILE A 24 6.45 8.98 9.84
CA ILE A 24 6.09 8.30 8.59
C ILE A 24 6.20 6.79 8.86
N VAL A 25 5.12 6.20 9.35
CA VAL A 25 4.93 4.74 9.34
C VAL A 25 4.09 4.45 8.11
N GLY A 26 4.72 3.92 7.05
CA GLY A 26 4.03 3.52 5.82
C GLY A 26 3.03 2.38 6.07
N PRO A 27 2.00 2.23 5.22
CA PRO A 27 0.91 1.27 5.42
C PRO A 27 1.36 -0.18 5.28
N VAL A 28 0.62 -1.03 5.98
CA VAL A 28 0.81 -2.47 6.19
C VAL A 28 0.37 -3.31 4.99
N PHE A 29 -0.10 -2.74 3.86
CA PHE A 29 -0.51 -3.54 2.69
C PHE A 29 -0.20 -3.01 1.28
N PHE A 30 0.23 -1.77 1.05
CA PHE A 30 0.79 -1.35 -0.25
C PHE A 30 1.43 0.05 -0.18
N PHE A 31 2.70 0.12 -0.58
CA PHE A 31 3.52 1.31 -0.89
C PHE A 31 3.39 2.58 -0.03
N MET A 32 4.36 2.79 0.86
CA MET A 32 5.31 3.93 0.83
C MET A 32 6.39 3.77 1.91
N GLU A 33 7.60 4.23 1.58
CA GLU A 33 8.69 4.70 2.45
C GLU A 33 9.09 3.87 3.68
N VAL A 34 10.20 3.13 3.57
CA VAL A 34 11.01 2.78 4.75
C VAL A 34 12.46 3.06 4.38
N GLU A 35 13.09 4.03 5.05
CA GLU A 35 14.54 4.20 4.99
C GLU A 35 15.22 2.88 5.38
N GLN A 36 16.23 2.49 4.59
CA GLN A 36 17.00 1.28 4.80
C GLN A 36 17.61 1.28 6.20
N MET A 37 17.22 0.32 7.04
CA MET A 37 17.98 -0.04 8.24
C MET A 37 18.79 -1.33 7.99
N PRO A 38 20.05 -1.38 8.44
CA PRO A 38 20.96 -2.47 8.12
C PRO A 38 20.53 -3.77 8.79
N SER A 39 20.80 -4.89 8.11
CA SER A 39 20.58 -6.24 8.62
C SER A 39 21.44 -6.48 9.86
N ILE A 40 20.81 -6.67 11.01
CA ILE A 40 21.44 -7.27 12.18
C ILE A 40 20.73 -8.59 12.44
N ARG A 41 21.48 -9.67 12.30
CA ARG A 41 21.11 -10.98 12.85
C ARG A 41 21.17 -10.83 14.36
N ASP A 42 20.07 -11.10 15.06
CA ASP A 42 20.16 -11.53 16.44
C ASP A 42 18.98 -12.45 16.81
N ASP A 43 19.34 -13.64 17.28
CA ASP A 43 18.45 -14.65 17.82
C ASP A 43 17.96 -14.20 19.21
N SER A 44 16.67 -13.88 19.33
CA SER A 44 15.81 -14.16 20.49
C SER A 44 14.53 -13.33 20.43
N ASN A 45 13.39 -14.03 20.39
CA ASN A 45 12.03 -13.70 20.82
C ASN A 45 11.57 -12.22 20.98
N SER A 46 12.08 -11.30 20.16
CA SER A 46 11.65 -9.92 20.10
C SER A 46 10.79 -9.71 18.85
N ILE A 47 9.54 -9.31 19.07
CA ILE A 47 8.64 -8.87 18.00
C ILE A 47 9.24 -7.59 17.42
N SER A 48 9.56 -7.61 16.12
CA SER A 48 10.21 -6.47 15.45
C SER A 48 9.30 -5.24 15.50
N LYS A 49 9.85 -4.02 15.38
CA LYS A 49 9.03 -2.79 15.33
C LYS A 49 7.99 -2.85 14.20
N SER A 50 8.39 -3.39 13.05
CA SER A 50 7.52 -3.65 11.89
C SER A 50 6.38 -4.62 12.23
N ASP A 51 6.65 -5.70 12.98
CA ASP A 51 5.61 -6.66 13.37
C ASP A 51 4.54 -6.01 14.27
N LYS A 52 4.94 -5.06 15.13
CA LYS A 52 4.01 -4.31 16.00
C LYS A 52 3.12 -3.36 15.19
N GLU A 53 3.68 -2.73 14.16
CA GLU A 53 2.93 -1.85 13.25
C GLU A 53 1.90 -2.65 12.44
N ILE A 54 2.30 -3.81 11.91
CA ILE A 54 1.38 -4.75 11.25
C ILE A 54 0.23 -5.15 12.17
N GLN A 55 0.54 -5.52 13.42
CA GLN A 55 -0.49 -5.92 14.38
C GLN A 55 -1.41 -4.76 14.77
N LYS A 56 -0.90 -3.53 14.86
CA LYS A 56 -1.70 -2.33 15.19
C LYS A 56 -2.74 -2.03 14.11
N ALA A 57 -2.38 -2.21 12.84
CA ALA A 57 -3.29 -1.94 11.71
C ALA A 57 -4.29 -3.09 11.46
N THR A 58 -3.99 -4.31 11.93
CA THR A 58 -4.79 -5.50 11.66
C THR A 58 -6.01 -5.60 12.57
N VAL A 59 -7.17 -5.89 11.98
CA VAL A 59 -8.40 -6.26 12.66
C VAL A 59 -8.46 -7.78 12.81
N GLY A 60 -8.51 -8.26 14.05
CA GLY A 60 -8.46 -9.68 14.41
C GLY A 60 -7.04 -10.24 14.54
N GLU A 61 -6.90 -11.57 14.53
CA GLU A 61 -5.60 -12.24 14.65
C GLU A 61 -4.75 -12.07 13.39
N SER A 62 -3.48 -11.65 13.57
CA SER A 62 -2.47 -11.68 12.51
C SER A 62 -1.71 -13.01 12.57
N LYS A 63 -1.76 -13.80 11.50
CA LYS A 63 -0.95 -15.02 11.37
C LYS A 63 0.27 -14.75 10.48
N PRO A 64 1.49 -15.08 10.93
CA PRO A 64 2.68 -14.96 10.09
C PRO A 64 2.57 -15.91 8.88
N HIS A 65 3.10 -15.49 7.74
CA HIS A 65 3.08 -16.25 6.48
C HIS A 65 4.15 -17.34 6.50
N ASN A 66 5.38 -17.00 6.87
CA ASN A 66 6.53 -17.92 6.98
C ASN A 66 6.69 -18.88 5.80
N ALA A 67 6.43 -18.42 4.58
CA ALA A 67 6.48 -19.23 3.38
C ALA A 67 6.96 -18.43 2.16
N LEU A 68 7.25 -19.13 1.08
CA LEU A 68 7.54 -18.52 -0.22
C LEU A 68 6.29 -17.78 -0.74
N ILE A 69 6.53 -16.77 -1.57
CA ILE A 69 5.46 -16.13 -2.33
C ILE A 69 5.33 -16.84 -3.66
N ILE A 70 4.21 -17.53 -3.88
CA ILE A 70 3.93 -18.19 -5.16
C ILE A 70 3.36 -17.15 -6.12
N LEU A 71 4.05 -16.97 -7.24
CA LEU A 71 3.59 -16.14 -8.35
C LEU A 71 3.05 -17.04 -9.46
N HIS A 72 1.95 -16.62 -10.05
CA HIS A 72 1.41 -17.21 -11.27
C HIS A 72 1.67 -16.27 -12.43
N GLU A 73 1.88 -16.85 -13.61
CA GLU A 73 1.80 -16.08 -14.85
C GLU A 73 0.39 -15.51 -15.02
N TYR A 74 0.28 -14.47 -15.87
CA TYR A 74 -0.97 -13.76 -16.04
C TYR A 74 -2.12 -14.71 -16.41
N ASN A 75 -3.20 -14.67 -15.63
CA ASN A 75 -4.41 -15.44 -15.91
C ASN A 75 -5.46 -14.52 -16.56
N PRO A 76 -5.92 -14.81 -17.80
CA PRO A 76 -6.93 -14.01 -18.48
C PRO A 76 -8.32 -14.07 -17.81
N HIS A 77 -8.52 -14.92 -16.80
CA HIS A 77 -9.74 -14.96 -15.99
C HIS A 77 -9.77 -13.94 -14.84
N TRP A 78 -8.63 -13.31 -14.48
CA TRP A 78 -8.62 -12.30 -13.41
C TRP A 78 -9.57 -11.11 -13.65
N PRO A 79 -9.71 -10.56 -14.87
CA PRO A 79 -10.73 -9.55 -15.15
C PRO A 79 -12.16 -10.05 -14.93
N THR A 80 -12.44 -11.33 -15.17
CA THR A 80 -13.76 -11.92 -14.91
C THR A 80 -14.05 -11.97 -13.41
N LEU A 81 -13.09 -12.42 -12.59
CA LEU A 81 -13.21 -12.43 -11.13
C LEU A 81 -13.41 -11.01 -10.58
N PHE A 82 -12.64 -10.04 -11.08
CA PHE A 82 -12.85 -8.63 -10.75
C PHE A 82 -14.28 -8.17 -11.08
N ASN A 83 -14.77 -8.43 -12.29
CA ASN A 83 -16.10 -7.98 -12.70
C ASN A 83 -17.22 -8.62 -11.86
N GLN A 84 -17.06 -9.88 -11.45
CA GLN A 84 -18.00 -10.56 -10.55
C GLN A 84 -18.08 -9.85 -9.20
N GLU A 85 -16.94 -9.62 -8.56
CA GLU A 85 -16.86 -8.92 -7.27
C GLU A 85 -17.31 -7.46 -7.39
N ALA A 86 -16.93 -6.77 -8.46
CA ALA A 86 -17.34 -5.39 -8.71
C ALA A 86 -18.86 -5.25 -8.83
N ASN A 87 -19.52 -6.20 -9.51
CA ASN A 87 -20.97 -6.22 -9.62
C ASN A 87 -21.65 -6.51 -8.27
N ARG A 88 -21.10 -7.46 -7.49
CA ARG A 88 -21.60 -7.79 -6.15
C ARG A 88 -21.50 -6.58 -5.22
N ILE A 89 -20.34 -5.92 -5.16
CA ILE A 89 -20.12 -4.71 -4.32
C ILE A 89 -21.06 -3.58 -4.73
N ARG A 90 -21.23 -3.31 -6.03
CA ARG A 90 -22.17 -2.29 -6.51
C ARG A 90 -23.63 -2.62 -6.17
N TYR A 91 -24.00 -3.90 -6.21
CA TYR A 91 -25.34 -4.34 -5.81
C TYR A 91 -25.60 -4.09 -4.32
N ILE A 92 -24.63 -4.37 -3.46
CA ILE A 92 -24.71 -4.19 -2.00
C ILE A 92 -24.78 -2.69 -1.64
N LEU A 93 -23.83 -1.90 -2.14
CA LEU A 93 -23.59 -0.54 -1.68
C LEU A 93 -24.28 0.54 -2.53
N GLY A 94 -24.75 0.21 -3.73
CA GLY A 94 -25.46 1.13 -4.61
C GLY A 94 -24.68 2.42 -4.89
N SER A 95 -25.33 3.57 -4.69
CA SER A 95 -24.77 4.89 -4.96
C SER A 95 -23.66 5.32 -3.98
N LYS A 96 -23.38 4.53 -2.94
CA LYS A 96 -22.26 4.80 -2.01
C LYS A 96 -20.90 4.55 -2.67
N VAL A 97 -20.87 3.70 -3.71
CA VAL A 97 -19.67 3.43 -4.51
C VAL A 97 -19.49 4.54 -5.54
N LEU A 98 -18.57 5.47 -5.28
CA LEU A 98 -18.27 6.57 -6.19
C LEU A 98 -17.36 6.10 -7.34
N GLN A 99 -16.46 5.17 -7.06
CA GLN A 99 -15.57 4.56 -8.04
C GLN A 99 -15.22 3.13 -7.63
N LEU A 100 -15.05 2.25 -8.61
CA LEU A 100 -14.63 0.87 -8.38
C LEU A 100 -13.76 0.38 -9.54
N GLU A 101 -12.51 0.03 -9.25
CA GLU A 101 -11.46 -0.18 -10.26
C GLU A 101 -10.63 -1.43 -9.96
N HIS A 102 -10.28 -2.17 -11.01
CA HIS A 102 -9.32 -3.27 -10.90
C HIS A 102 -7.91 -2.68 -10.85
N VAL A 103 -7.18 -2.92 -9.76
CA VAL A 103 -5.83 -2.40 -9.54
C VAL A 103 -4.86 -3.54 -9.21
N GLY A 104 -3.65 -3.21 -8.79
CA GLY A 104 -2.62 -4.21 -8.48
C GLY A 104 -2.13 -4.97 -9.71
N SER A 105 -1.32 -6.01 -9.48
CA SER A 105 -0.66 -6.73 -10.58
C SER A 105 -1.63 -7.55 -11.44
N THR A 106 -2.72 -8.08 -10.86
CA THR A 106 -3.70 -8.89 -11.60
C THR A 106 -4.52 -8.09 -12.61
N SER A 107 -4.50 -6.76 -12.50
CA SER A 107 -5.12 -5.84 -13.47
C SER A 107 -4.27 -5.55 -14.70
N VAL A 108 -3.02 -6.03 -14.76
CA VAL A 108 -2.07 -5.74 -15.85
C VAL A 108 -1.87 -6.99 -16.72
N PRO A 109 -2.36 -7.03 -17.98
CA PRO A 109 -2.15 -8.15 -18.89
C PRO A 109 -0.66 -8.49 -19.09
N GLY A 110 -0.34 -9.77 -19.00
CA GLY A 110 1.01 -10.31 -19.15
C GLY A 110 1.91 -10.15 -17.92
N LEU A 111 1.43 -9.56 -16.82
CA LEU A 111 2.20 -9.42 -15.59
C LEU A 111 1.93 -10.59 -14.62
N CYS A 112 2.99 -11.28 -14.17
CA CYS A 112 2.87 -12.31 -13.15
C CYS A 112 2.40 -11.74 -11.81
N ALA A 113 1.64 -12.47 -11.00
CA ALA A 113 1.09 -11.96 -9.74
C ALA A 113 0.81 -13.08 -8.75
N LYS A 114 0.66 -12.70 -7.47
CA LYS A 114 -0.13 -13.53 -6.54
C LYS A 114 -1.57 -13.55 -7.07
N PRO A 115 -2.30 -14.67 -7.00
CA PRO A 115 -3.65 -14.79 -7.56
C PRO A 115 -4.69 -14.15 -6.64
N ILE A 116 -4.47 -12.88 -6.26
CA ILE A 116 -5.33 -12.06 -5.41
C ILE A 116 -5.80 -10.86 -6.24
N ILE A 117 -7.10 -10.62 -6.28
CA ILE A 117 -7.66 -9.49 -7.03
C ILE A 117 -7.64 -8.25 -6.13
N ASP A 118 -6.81 -7.26 -6.45
CA ASP A 118 -6.83 -5.97 -5.76
C ASP A 118 -7.89 -5.08 -6.39
N ILE A 119 -8.84 -4.62 -5.57
CA ILE A 119 -9.97 -3.77 -5.95
C ILE A 119 -9.84 -2.44 -5.23
N LEU A 120 -9.89 -1.34 -5.96
CA LEU A 120 -9.92 0.01 -5.43
C LEU A 120 -11.37 0.50 -5.42
N MET A 121 -11.90 0.85 -4.24
CA MET A 121 -13.20 1.46 -4.04
C MET A 121 -13.07 2.86 -3.44
N VAL A 122 -13.78 3.81 -4.04
CA VAL A 122 -13.91 5.17 -3.50
C VAL A 122 -15.31 5.36 -2.94
N VAL A 123 -15.38 5.85 -1.70
CA VAL A 123 -16.61 6.25 -1.01
C VAL A 123 -16.50 7.71 -0.58
N LYS A 124 -17.60 8.31 -0.11
CA LYS A 124 -17.57 9.74 0.27
C LYS A 124 -16.59 10.02 1.42
N ASN A 125 -16.61 9.18 2.44
CA ASN A 125 -15.70 9.24 3.58
C ASN A 125 -15.43 7.81 4.07
N SER A 126 -14.19 7.31 3.88
CA SER A 126 -13.79 5.97 4.31
C SER A 126 -13.71 5.82 5.82
N ALA A 127 -13.51 6.91 6.58
CA ALA A 127 -13.55 6.85 8.05
C ALA A 127 -14.97 6.65 8.60
N ASP A 128 -16.01 7.05 7.84
CA ASP A 128 -17.41 6.84 8.22
C ASP A 128 -17.87 5.42 7.87
N GLU A 129 -17.30 4.47 8.61
CA GLU A 129 -17.55 3.03 8.49
C GLU A 129 -19.04 2.66 8.62
N SER A 130 -19.83 3.45 9.35
CA SER A 130 -21.26 3.23 9.54
C SER A 130 -22.04 3.21 8.22
N THR A 131 -21.49 3.80 7.17
CA THR A 131 -22.16 3.92 5.88
C THR A 131 -21.99 2.69 4.99
N TYR A 132 -20.99 1.83 5.22
CA TYR A 132 -20.69 0.72 4.28
C TYR A 132 -20.18 -0.57 4.93
N VAL A 133 -19.61 -0.53 6.15
CA VAL A 133 -19.01 -1.73 6.77
C VAL A 133 -20.08 -2.79 7.04
N SER A 134 -21.19 -2.43 7.68
CA SER A 134 -22.26 -3.39 8.02
C SER A 134 -22.82 -4.08 6.78
N ASP A 135 -23.11 -3.32 5.71
CA ASP A 135 -23.62 -3.86 4.45
C ASP A 135 -22.63 -4.86 3.81
N LEU A 136 -21.33 -4.58 3.90
CA LEU A 136 -20.28 -5.46 3.40
C LEU A 136 -20.11 -6.71 4.28
N GLU A 137 -20.13 -6.57 5.60
CA GLU A 137 -20.02 -7.68 6.55
C GLU A 137 -21.24 -8.62 6.48
N GLU A 138 -22.45 -8.10 6.24
CA GLU A 138 -23.65 -8.91 5.97
C GLU A 138 -23.54 -9.74 4.68
N ALA A 139 -22.67 -9.32 3.76
CA ALA A 139 -22.31 -10.05 2.55
C ALA A 139 -20.97 -10.81 2.70
N ASP A 140 -20.54 -11.08 3.93
CA ASP A 140 -19.37 -11.87 4.31
C ASP A 140 -18.01 -11.25 3.90
N TYR A 141 -17.95 -9.97 3.54
CA TYR A 141 -16.68 -9.25 3.39
C TYR A 141 -16.12 -8.94 4.79
N THR A 142 -14.89 -9.37 5.05
CA THR A 142 -14.28 -9.18 6.37
C THR A 142 -13.33 -7.98 6.36
N LEU A 143 -13.60 -6.96 7.19
CA LEU A 143 -12.66 -5.86 7.41
C LEU A 143 -11.42 -6.38 8.14
N ARG A 144 -10.25 -6.16 7.53
CA ARG A 144 -8.95 -6.65 8.05
C ARG A 144 -7.97 -5.55 8.39
N ILE A 145 -8.12 -4.35 7.85
CA ILE A 145 -7.17 -3.26 8.11
C ILE A 145 -7.91 -1.96 8.40
N ARG A 146 -7.40 -1.23 9.40
CA ARG A 146 -7.67 0.20 9.58
C ARG A 146 -6.36 0.96 9.65
N GLU A 147 -6.18 1.92 8.75
CA GLU A 147 -5.01 2.81 8.73
C GLU A 147 -5.45 4.28 8.71
N PRO A 148 -5.81 4.86 9.86
CA PRO A 148 -6.24 6.26 9.96
C PRO A 148 -5.18 7.24 9.45
N GLU A 149 -3.91 6.97 9.76
CA GLU A 149 -2.76 7.77 9.37
C GLU A 149 -2.43 7.69 7.86
N TRP A 150 -3.12 6.81 7.12
CA TRP A 150 -2.90 6.58 5.69
C TRP A 150 -4.21 6.75 4.93
N PHE A 151 -4.60 8.01 4.73
CA PHE A 151 -5.81 8.39 3.96
C PHE A 151 -7.10 7.73 4.45
N GLU A 152 -7.18 7.40 5.75
CA GLU A 152 -8.29 6.64 6.32
C GLU A 152 -8.57 5.33 5.57
N HIS A 153 -7.52 4.64 5.14
CA HIS A 153 -7.62 3.41 4.37
C HIS A 153 -8.27 2.28 5.18
N ARG A 154 -9.16 1.53 4.52
CA ARG A 154 -9.72 0.28 5.01
C ARG A 154 -9.48 -0.82 3.98
N LEU A 155 -9.24 -2.05 4.44
CA LEU A 155 -9.09 -3.20 3.56
C LEU A 155 -9.99 -4.34 3.99
N PHE A 156 -10.78 -4.84 3.05
CA PHE A 156 -11.60 -6.03 3.24
C PHE A 156 -11.02 -7.21 2.48
N LYS A 157 -11.25 -8.41 3.02
CA LYS A 157 -11.13 -9.67 2.29
C LYS A 157 -12.53 -10.08 1.83
N GLY A 158 -12.61 -10.58 0.61
CA GLY A 158 -13.87 -11.08 0.05
C GLY A 158 -14.28 -12.42 0.65
N PRO A 159 -15.55 -12.80 0.47
CA PRO A 159 -16.12 -14.02 1.05
C PRO A 159 -15.64 -15.30 0.35
N ASP A 160 -15.59 -15.27 -0.98
CA ASP A 160 -15.33 -16.46 -1.82
C ASP A 160 -14.10 -16.26 -2.72
N THR A 161 -14.05 -15.10 -3.37
CA THR A 161 -12.92 -14.71 -4.24
C THR A 161 -11.80 -14.14 -3.37
N ASP A 162 -10.56 -14.62 -3.57
CA ASP A 162 -9.40 -14.04 -2.88
C ASP A 162 -9.13 -12.64 -3.42
N ILE A 163 -9.68 -11.63 -2.74
CA ILE A 163 -9.54 -10.22 -3.07
C ILE A 163 -8.95 -9.42 -1.94
N ASN A 164 -8.38 -8.27 -2.28
CA ASN A 164 -8.15 -7.17 -1.37
C ASN A 164 -9.01 -6.00 -1.83
N LEU A 165 -10.06 -5.65 -1.09
CA LEU A 165 -10.89 -4.48 -1.36
C LEU A 165 -10.36 -3.29 -0.56
N HIS A 166 -9.62 -2.41 -1.23
CA HIS A 166 -9.10 -1.17 -0.70
C HIS A 166 -10.16 -0.08 -0.76
N VAL A 167 -10.45 0.56 0.37
CA VAL A 167 -11.46 1.62 0.48
C VAL A 167 -10.78 2.92 0.86
N PHE A 168 -11.01 3.96 0.05
CA PHE A 168 -10.51 5.31 0.27
C PHE A 168 -11.62 6.35 0.17
N SER A 169 -11.39 7.51 0.79
CA SER A 169 -12.25 8.68 0.64
C SER A 169 -12.09 9.31 -0.75
N GLU A 170 -13.14 9.97 -1.23
CA GLU A 170 -13.09 10.83 -2.41
C GLU A 170 -11.95 11.87 -2.28
N GLY A 171 -11.13 11.99 -3.33
CA GLY A 171 -10.00 12.92 -3.37
C GLY A 171 -8.71 12.43 -2.71
N ALA A 172 -8.66 11.20 -2.18
CA ALA A 172 -7.42 10.62 -1.67
C ALA A 172 -6.40 10.42 -2.80
N SER A 173 -5.21 11.01 -2.68
CA SER A 173 -4.17 10.96 -3.72
C SER A 173 -3.62 9.55 -3.99
N GLU A 174 -3.79 8.61 -3.04
CA GLU A 174 -3.43 7.20 -3.26
C GLU A 174 -4.29 6.54 -4.35
N VAL A 175 -5.54 7.00 -4.54
CA VAL A 175 -6.42 6.55 -5.66
C VAL A 175 -5.71 6.80 -6.99
N ASP A 176 -5.25 8.03 -7.22
CA ASP A 176 -4.55 8.43 -8.44
C ASP A 176 -3.22 7.67 -8.58
N ARG A 177 -2.51 7.46 -7.46
CA ARG A 177 -1.24 6.75 -7.43
C ARG A 177 -1.39 5.30 -7.91
N MET A 178 -2.39 4.58 -7.39
CA MET A 178 -2.70 3.19 -7.77
C MET A 178 -3.12 3.09 -9.24
N LEU A 179 -3.99 4.00 -9.69
CA LEU A 179 -4.46 4.03 -11.08
C LEU A 179 -3.34 4.36 -12.05
N ARG A 180 -2.48 5.34 -11.72
CA ARG A 180 -1.29 5.70 -12.50
C ARG A 180 -0.35 4.52 -12.67
N PHE A 181 -0.01 3.84 -11.57
CA PHE A 181 0.88 2.69 -11.61
C PHE A 181 0.34 1.59 -12.52
N ARG A 182 -0.94 1.22 -12.35
CA ARG A 182 -1.61 0.24 -13.23
C ARG A 182 -1.57 0.68 -14.69
N ASN A 183 -2.02 1.90 -14.98
CA ASN A 183 -2.16 2.39 -16.35
C ASN A 183 -0.79 2.43 -17.04
N TRP A 184 0.25 2.86 -16.33
CA TRP A 184 1.63 2.86 -16.82
C TRP A 184 2.11 1.45 -17.18
N LEU A 185 1.90 0.47 -16.30
CA LEU A 185 2.33 -0.91 -16.57
C LEU A 185 1.54 -1.59 -17.69
N ARG A 186 0.34 -1.09 -18.02
CA ARG A 186 -0.43 -1.55 -19.19
C ARG A 186 0.14 -1.03 -20.50
N THR A 187 0.84 0.11 -20.50
CA THR A 187 1.37 0.76 -21.71
C THR A 187 2.88 0.60 -21.88
N SER A 188 3.64 0.49 -20.79
CA SER A 188 5.10 0.30 -20.78
C SER A 188 5.46 -1.17 -20.57
N SER A 189 5.66 -1.92 -21.66
CA SER A 189 6.12 -3.32 -21.60
C SER A 189 7.48 -3.45 -20.91
N SER A 190 8.40 -2.51 -21.16
CA SER A 190 9.73 -2.49 -20.53
C SER A 190 9.65 -2.40 -19.00
N ASP A 191 8.84 -1.50 -18.46
CA ASP A 191 8.71 -1.38 -16.99
C ASP A 191 7.89 -2.51 -16.38
N ARG A 192 6.89 -3.04 -17.11
CA ARG A 192 6.18 -4.26 -16.70
C ARG A 192 7.14 -5.43 -16.56
N ASP A 193 8.02 -5.64 -17.53
CA ASP A 193 8.94 -6.78 -17.55
C ASP A 193 10.05 -6.63 -16.49
N LYS A 194 10.53 -5.40 -16.24
CA LYS A 194 11.41 -5.08 -15.09
C LYS A 194 10.73 -5.39 -13.77
N TYR A 195 9.48 -4.93 -13.60
CA TYR A 195 8.72 -5.19 -12.38
C TYR A 195 8.47 -6.69 -12.16
N ALA A 196 8.15 -7.43 -13.22
CA ALA A 196 8.01 -8.89 -13.17
C ALA A 196 9.32 -9.58 -12.73
N THR A 197 10.46 -9.13 -13.26
CA THR A 197 11.79 -9.67 -12.90
C THR A 197 12.09 -9.47 -11.42
N VAL A 198 11.87 -8.26 -10.90
CA VAL A 198 12.06 -7.98 -9.46
C VAL A 198 11.13 -8.84 -8.61
N LYS A 199 9.86 -8.99 -9.00
CA LYS A 199 8.91 -9.84 -8.27
C LYS A 199 9.35 -11.30 -8.22
N ARG A 200 9.83 -11.87 -9.33
CA ARG A 200 10.33 -13.26 -9.36
C ARG A 200 11.57 -13.42 -8.47
N ASN A 201 12.49 -12.46 -8.49
CA ASN A 201 13.67 -12.49 -7.64
C ASN A 201 13.31 -12.43 -6.14
N LEU A 202 12.32 -11.61 -5.77
CA LEU A 202 11.86 -11.51 -4.38
C LEU A 202 11.03 -12.72 -3.94
N ALA A 203 10.29 -13.34 -4.86
CA ALA A 203 9.49 -14.54 -4.60
C ALA A 203 10.35 -15.77 -4.24
N GLY A 204 11.61 -15.82 -4.71
CA GLY A 204 12.58 -16.84 -4.34
C GLY A 204 13.15 -16.74 -2.92
N ARG A 205 12.62 -15.85 -2.07
CA ARG A 205 13.03 -15.64 -0.67
C ARG A 205 11.87 -16.02 0.27
N GLU A 206 12.21 -16.44 1.49
CA GLU A 206 11.22 -16.65 2.55
C GLU A 206 10.86 -15.32 3.21
N TRP A 207 9.58 -15.13 3.52
CA TRP A 207 9.06 -13.92 4.13
C TRP A 207 8.22 -14.27 5.35
N ARG A 208 8.59 -13.72 6.51
CA ARG A 208 7.85 -13.90 7.76
C ARG A 208 6.43 -13.34 7.65
N HIS A 209 6.30 -12.15 7.05
CA HIS A 209 5.02 -11.52 6.73
C HIS A 209 4.94 -11.20 5.24
N VAL A 210 3.74 -11.31 4.66
CA VAL A 210 3.48 -10.88 3.27
C VAL A 210 3.85 -9.41 3.07
N GLN A 211 3.74 -8.60 4.13
CA GLN A 211 4.08 -7.19 4.08
C GLN A 211 5.57 -6.94 3.81
N HIS A 212 6.47 -7.75 4.37
CA HIS A 212 7.90 -7.60 4.09
C HIS A 212 8.23 -7.85 2.61
N TYR A 213 7.52 -8.77 1.95
CA TYR A 213 7.61 -8.94 0.50
C TYR A 213 7.05 -7.73 -0.26
N ALA A 214 5.99 -7.10 0.26
CA ALA A 214 5.42 -5.89 -0.32
C ALA A 214 6.44 -4.74 -0.29
N ASP A 215 7.04 -4.49 0.88
CA ASP A 215 8.01 -3.43 1.12
C ASP A 215 9.28 -3.58 0.27
N ALA A 216 9.73 -4.82 0.07
CA ALA A 216 10.91 -5.10 -0.74
C ALA A 216 10.77 -4.68 -2.23
N LYS A 217 9.54 -4.42 -2.70
CA LYS A 217 9.27 -3.90 -4.05
C LYS A 217 9.29 -2.37 -4.13
N ASN A 218 9.48 -1.65 -3.02
CA ASN A 218 9.31 -0.20 -2.97
C ASN A 218 10.23 0.53 -3.95
N SER A 219 11.51 0.17 -4.00
CA SER A 219 12.49 0.82 -4.89
C SER A 219 12.09 0.72 -6.38
N ILE A 220 11.75 -0.47 -6.88
CA ILE A 220 11.36 -0.62 -8.29
C ILE A 220 10.07 0.14 -8.61
N VAL A 221 9.15 0.24 -7.67
CA VAL A 221 7.90 0.98 -7.91
C VAL A 221 8.11 2.47 -7.88
N GLN A 222 8.95 3.00 -6.98
CA GLN A 222 9.34 4.40 -7.00
C GLN A 222 9.96 4.77 -8.35
N GLU A 223 10.94 4.01 -8.82
CA GLU A 223 11.58 4.23 -10.12
C GLU A 223 10.58 4.23 -11.29
N ILE A 224 9.63 3.30 -11.29
CA ILE A 224 8.59 3.22 -12.32
C ILE A 224 7.64 4.42 -12.21
N MET A 225 7.26 4.82 -11.01
CA MET A 225 6.35 5.94 -10.77
C MET A 225 6.97 7.29 -11.14
N GLU A 226 8.28 7.46 -10.97
CA GLU A 226 9.01 8.64 -11.47
C GLU A 226 8.89 8.76 -12.99
N ARG A 227 9.08 7.65 -13.72
CA ARG A 227 8.88 7.60 -15.18
C ARG A 227 7.44 7.85 -15.58
N ALA A 228 6.48 7.28 -14.83
CA ALA A 228 5.06 7.44 -15.09
C ALA A 228 4.56 8.87 -14.88
N LYS A 229 5.22 9.68 -14.03
CA LYS A 229 4.91 11.10 -13.82
C LYS A 229 5.48 11.99 -14.92
N ALA A 230 6.59 11.61 -15.55
CA ALA A 230 7.30 12.44 -16.53
C ALA A 230 6.59 12.57 -17.90
N ILE A 231 5.42 11.93 -18.08
CA ILE A 231 4.67 11.88 -19.34
C ILE A 231 3.32 12.61 -19.26
N GLU A 232 2.99 13.17 -18.10
CA GLU A 232 1.93 14.18 -17.96
C GLU A 232 2.43 15.58 -18.27
#